data_AF-A0A940EPZ3-F1
#
_entry.id   AF-A0A940EPZ3-F1
#
_cell.length_a   1.000
_cell.length_b   1.000
_cell.length_c   1.000
_cell.angle_alpha   90.00
_cell.angle_beta   90.00
_cell.angle_gamma   90.00
#
_symmetry.space_group_name_H-M   'P 1'
#
loop_
_entity.id
_entity.type
_entity.pdbx_description
1 polymer ?
#
loop_
_entity_poly.entity_id
_entity_poly.type
_entity_poly.pdbx_seq_one_letter_code
_entity_poly.pdbx_strand_id
1 'polypeptide(L)'
;MQNPTNLPAEAAVRPVRSASTVIIVRDGPSGMEVLMLRRAEKEADQNSGAAVFPGGTVDASDRALHTRCAGLDDTAASVRLAMPAGGLDYYAAAVRECFEEAGLLFATGADGRLVALDELPPGEVASLRASVEEGGDAMLRLCERHGWRLAVDRLAYFSHWLTPPGMPRRFDTRFFVALAPPAQSARPDGRETVEHLWLRPAEALDSARGLRLMNVQRRILEQLAGFRSAADCLDHARGLGEVARVMPRIAQGPGGRRPVNPGEPAYEEISLIDPDGQCHGRYELTPGLVMRLSPRVVRVTAPGAGGLVNSYFIGDGQGEWALIDACPGDRAHAAVLVASAPGPVRWTLAIRAPAPLLDERLAFGGCTLRLLRTADQPHSLACLLLEEERLLFYRDPDQPSLFAAAGAEWLAPASGFLRRA
;
A
#
# COMPACT_ATOMS: atom_id res chain seq x y z
N MET A 1 -33.12 -18.37 -3.01
CA MET A 1 -33.20 -17.95 -1.60
C MET A 1 -31.88 -18.29 -0.94
N GLN A 2 -31.03 -17.30 -0.67
CA GLN A 2 -29.85 -17.45 0.19
C GLN A 2 -30.14 -16.70 1.48
N ASN A 3 -30.02 -17.40 2.62
CA ASN A 3 -30.30 -16.87 3.95
C ASN A 3 -29.37 -15.69 4.30
N PRO A 4 -29.90 -14.58 4.86
CA PRO A 4 -29.11 -13.43 5.27
C PRO A 4 -28.83 -13.49 6.78
N THR A 5 -27.99 -14.41 7.23
CA THR A 5 -27.46 -14.39 8.61
C THR A 5 -26.14 -15.15 8.66
N ASN A 6 -25.06 -14.45 8.36
CA ASN A 6 -23.76 -14.68 8.98
C ASN A 6 -23.01 -13.36 8.86
N LEU A 7 -23.04 -12.56 9.93
CA LEU A 7 -21.97 -11.60 10.14
C LEU A 7 -20.67 -12.41 10.17
N PRO A 8 -19.67 -12.08 9.34
CA PRO A 8 -18.44 -12.85 9.31
C PRO A 8 -17.81 -12.83 10.70
N ALA A 9 -17.42 -14.02 11.17
CA ALA A 9 -16.66 -14.17 12.42
C ALA A 9 -15.45 -13.23 12.38
N GLU A 10 -15.19 -12.54 13.50
CA GLU A 10 -14.08 -11.62 13.68
C GLU A 10 -12.78 -12.32 13.23
N ALA A 11 -12.23 -11.89 12.09
CA ALA A 11 -11.09 -12.56 11.49
C ALA A 11 -9.88 -12.40 12.41
N ALA A 12 -9.30 -13.50 12.88
CA ALA A 12 -8.13 -13.48 13.76
C ALA A 12 -7.02 -12.59 13.18
N VAL A 13 -6.60 -11.57 13.95
CA VAL A 13 -5.56 -10.62 13.55
C VAL A 13 -4.26 -11.38 13.31
N ARG A 14 -3.86 -11.50 12.04
CA ARG A 14 -2.58 -12.14 11.68
C ARG A 14 -1.41 -11.25 12.09
N PRO A 15 -0.36 -11.80 12.73
CA PRO A 15 0.76 -11.01 13.19
C PRO A 15 1.47 -10.35 12.01
N VAL A 16 1.84 -9.08 12.19
CA VAL A 16 2.65 -8.32 11.25
C VAL A 16 4.10 -8.44 11.68
N ARG A 17 4.98 -8.91 10.78
CA ARG A 17 6.41 -9.06 11.03
C ARG A 17 7.14 -7.80 10.58
N SER A 18 8.04 -7.29 11.41
CA SER A 18 8.95 -6.22 11.01
C SER A 18 9.98 -6.76 10.03
N ALA A 19 10.25 -6.02 8.95
CA ALA A 19 11.20 -6.41 7.92
C ALA A 19 12.02 -5.23 7.44
N SER A 20 13.20 -5.53 6.89
CA SER A 20 14.13 -4.55 6.36
C SER A 20 14.69 -5.01 5.02
N THR A 21 14.88 -4.09 4.09
CA THR A 21 15.30 -4.39 2.71
C THR A 21 16.24 -3.32 2.20
N VAL A 22 17.28 -3.72 1.46
CA VAL A 22 18.23 -2.80 0.83
C VAL A 22 18.09 -2.83 -0.68
N ILE A 23 17.79 -1.67 -1.26
CA ILE A 23 17.82 -1.40 -2.69
C ILE A 23 19.25 -0.97 -3.01
N ILE A 24 20.00 -1.84 -3.67
CA ILE A 24 21.40 -1.58 -3.99
C ILE A 24 21.46 -1.05 -5.42
N VAL A 25 22.00 0.15 -5.58
CA VAL A 25 22.10 0.83 -6.88
C VAL A 25 23.54 1.09 -7.27
N ARG A 26 23.81 1.13 -8.57
CA ARG A 26 25.10 1.55 -9.14
C ARG A 26 24.87 2.23 -10.49
N ASP A 27 25.86 2.96 -10.98
CA ASP A 27 25.83 3.44 -12.36
C ASP A 27 26.46 2.40 -13.28
N GLY A 28 25.68 1.95 -14.27
CA GLY A 28 26.13 1.08 -15.35
C GLY A 28 26.36 1.87 -16.66
N PRO A 29 26.78 1.20 -17.75
CA PRO A 29 27.10 1.85 -19.02
C PRO A 29 25.94 2.65 -19.64
N SER A 30 24.70 2.27 -19.32
CA SER A 30 23.47 2.83 -19.90
C SER A 30 22.61 3.58 -18.86
N GLY A 31 23.18 3.95 -17.71
CA GLY A 31 22.52 4.64 -16.60
C GLY A 31 22.44 3.82 -15.32
N MET A 32 21.65 4.29 -14.35
CA MET A 32 21.50 3.62 -13.06
C MET A 32 20.93 2.20 -13.22
N GLU A 33 21.60 1.25 -12.57
CA GLU A 33 21.19 -0.14 -12.40
C GLU A 33 20.84 -0.40 -10.93
N VAL A 34 19.93 -1.34 -10.71
CA VAL A 34 19.55 -1.86 -9.39
C VAL A 34 19.80 -3.36 -9.34
N LEU A 35 20.29 -3.84 -8.18
CA LEU A 35 20.45 -5.27 -7.93
C LEU A 35 19.09 -5.91 -7.68
N MET A 36 18.74 -6.87 -8.51
CA MET A 36 17.60 -7.77 -8.34
C MET A 36 18.10 -9.18 -8.04
N LEU A 37 17.52 -9.83 -7.03
CA LEU A 37 17.73 -11.25 -6.74
C LEU A 37 16.50 -12.04 -7.22
N ARG A 38 16.71 -13.27 -7.71
CA ARG A 38 15.61 -14.19 -8.01
C ARG A 38 15.45 -15.19 -6.89
N ARG A 39 14.28 -15.22 -6.26
CA ARG A 39 13.95 -16.23 -5.25
C ARG A 39 13.96 -17.62 -5.86
N ALA A 40 14.44 -18.61 -5.11
CA ALA A 40 14.34 -20.01 -5.46
C ALA A 40 12.88 -20.41 -5.72
N GLU A 41 12.69 -21.37 -6.62
CA GLU A 41 11.36 -21.91 -6.85
C GLU A 41 10.98 -22.87 -5.71
N LYS A 42 9.85 -22.59 -5.06
CA LYS A 42 9.28 -23.45 -4.02
C LYS A 42 7.84 -23.78 -4.40
N GLU A 43 7.51 -25.07 -4.44
CA GLU A 43 6.13 -25.51 -4.63
C GLU A 43 5.25 -24.93 -3.51
N ALA A 44 4.03 -24.49 -3.86
CA ALA A 44 3.06 -23.85 -2.97
C ALA A 44 3.42 -22.46 -2.37
N ASP A 45 4.48 -21.79 -2.82
CA ASP A 45 4.74 -20.37 -2.48
C ASP A 45 4.28 -19.42 -3.61
N GLN A 46 3.37 -18.50 -3.29
CA GLN A 46 2.88 -17.48 -4.24
C GLN A 46 3.96 -16.48 -4.67
N ASN A 47 5.10 -16.42 -3.98
CA ASN A 47 6.24 -15.57 -4.35
C ASN A 47 7.41 -16.38 -4.94
N SER A 48 7.19 -17.65 -5.29
CA SER A 48 8.16 -18.51 -5.97
C SER A 48 8.66 -17.88 -7.27
N GLY A 49 9.98 -17.86 -7.47
CA GLY A 49 10.62 -17.28 -8.66
C GLY A 49 10.53 -15.75 -8.77
N ALA A 50 10.03 -15.05 -7.74
CA ALA A 50 9.89 -13.59 -7.78
C ALA A 50 11.25 -12.90 -7.79
N ALA A 51 11.35 -11.81 -8.55
CA ALA A 51 12.48 -10.89 -8.49
C ALA A 51 12.28 -9.92 -7.31
N VAL A 52 13.26 -9.85 -6.42
CA VAL A 52 13.21 -9.12 -5.15
C VAL A 52 14.50 -8.32 -4.92
N PHE A 53 14.46 -7.39 -3.98
CA PHE A 53 15.65 -6.78 -3.41
C PHE A 53 16.10 -7.61 -2.20
N PRO A 54 17.39 -7.62 -1.83
CA PRO A 54 17.85 -8.32 -0.64
C PRO A 54 17.22 -7.78 0.63
N GLY A 55 16.69 -8.67 1.48
CA GLY A 55 16.06 -8.26 2.72
C GLY A 55 15.22 -9.34 3.37
N GLY A 56 14.99 -9.18 4.67
CA GLY A 56 14.27 -10.16 5.47
C GLY A 56 13.71 -9.58 6.77
N THR A 57 13.51 -10.45 7.75
CA THR A 57 12.83 -10.10 9.00
C THR A 57 13.81 -9.45 9.96
N VAL A 58 13.36 -8.43 10.71
CA VAL A 58 14.15 -7.89 11.82
C VAL A 58 14.13 -8.92 12.96
N ASP A 59 15.30 -9.41 13.35
CA ASP A 59 15.48 -10.36 14.44
C ASP A 59 15.81 -9.63 15.75
N ALA A 60 15.49 -10.26 16.88
CA ALA A 60 15.83 -9.70 18.20
C ALA A 60 17.36 -9.55 18.37
N SER A 61 18.18 -10.38 17.71
CA SER A 61 19.63 -10.30 17.77
C SER A 61 20.21 -9.09 17.02
N ASP A 62 19.45 -8.46 16.11
CA ASP A 62 19.89 -7.24 15.41
C ASP A 62 20.18 -6.09 16.40
N ARG A 63 19.50 -6.09 17.55
CA ARG A 63 19.76 -5.14 18.66
C ARG A 63 21.20 -5.23 19.17
N ALA A 64 21.79 -6.41 19.22
CA ALA A 64 23.15 -6.61 19.73
C ALA A 64 24.22 -5.99 18.80
N LEU A 65 23.89 -5.85 17.51
CA LEU A 65 24.76 -5.24 16.49
C LEU A 65 24.92 -3.73 16.64
N HIS A 66 24.09 -3.07 17.47
CA HIS A 66 24.17 -1.62 17.69
C HIS A 66 25.58 -1.18 18.13
N THR A 67 26.24 -1.99 18.95
CA THR A 67 27.61 -1.73 19.44
C THR A 67 28.66 -1.70 18.31
N ARG A 68 28.34 -2.33 17.17
CA ARG A 68 29.19 -2.38 15.97
C ARG A 68 28.71 -1.44 14.86
N CYS A 69 27.59 -0.74 15.03
CA CYS A 69 27.14 0.25 14.05
C CYS A 69 28.05 1.49 14.03
N ALA A 70 28.23 2.08 12.85
CA ALA A 70 29.00 3.30 12.64
C ALA A 70 28.13 4.41 12.04
N GLY A 71 28.37 5.65 12.46
CA GLY A 71 27.78 6.86 11.88
C GLY A 71 26.29 7.11 12.19
N LEU A 72 25.59 6.19 12.85
CA LEU A 72 24.20 6.34 13.27
C LEU A 72 23.95 5.62 14.61
N ASP A 73 23.25 6.26 15.54
CA ASP A 73 22.77 5.65 16.79
C ASP A 73 21.27 5.36 16.74
N ASP A 74 20.75 4.64 17.75
CA ASP A 74 19.33 4.27 17.82
C ASP A 74 18.40 5.48 17.93
N THR A 75 18.84 6.57 18.55
CA THR A 75 18.01 7.77 18.70
C THR A 75 17.80 8.42 17.34
N ALA A 76 18.88 8.68 16.61
CA ALA A 76 18.85 9.26 15.28
C ALA A 76 18.13 8.35 14.27
N ALA A 77 18.37 7.03 14.32
CA ALA A 77 17.66 6.06 13.49
C ALA A 77 16.15 6.03 13.78
N SER A 78 15.76 6.04 15.06
CA SER A 78 14.34 6.03 15.47
C SER A 78 13.62 7.30 15.01
N VAL A 79 14.25 8.47 15.16
CA VAL A 79 13.72 9.73 14.62
C VAL A 79 13.56 9.64 13.11
N ARG A 80 14.57 9.14 12.39
CA ARG A 80 14.54 9.02 10.92
C ARG A 80 13.41 8.12 10.42
N LEU A 81 13.10 7.05 11.15
CA LEU A 81 12.03 6.09 10.83
C LEU A 81 10.66 6.46 11.42
N ALA A 82 10.53 7.62 12.08
CA ALA A 82 9.34 8.05 12.80
C ALA A 82 8.85 7.02 13.84
N MET A 83 9.80 6.48 14.62
CA MET A 83 9.58 5.48 15.66
C MET A 83 10.00 6.01 17.04
N PRO A 84 9.37 5.53 18.13
CA PRO A 84 9.76 5.93 19.48
C PRO A 84 11.14 5.41 19.90
N ALA A 85 11.53 4.21 19.46
CA ALA A 85 12.82 3.55 19.73
C ALA A 85 13.01 2.36 18.76
N GLY A 86 14.23 1.78 18.72
CA GLY A 86 14.52 0.55 17.97
C GLY A 86 14.70 0.76 16.46
N GLY A 87 14.87 2.01 16.02
CA GLY A 87 15.08 2.30 14.60
C GLY A 87 16.37 1.66 14.07
N LEU A 88 17.42 1.57 14.88
CA LEU A 88 18.71 1.02 14.44
C LEU A 88 18.66 -0.50 14.22
N ASP A 89 17.66 -1.19 14.77
CA ASP A 89 17.41 -2.62 14.50
C ASP A 89 17.14 -2.85 13.00
N TYR A 90 16.38 -1.95 12.35
CA TYR A 90 16.09 -2.05 10.91
C TYR A 90 17.33 -1.85 10.04
N TYR A 91 18.23 -0.94 10.43
CA TYR A 91 19.47 -0.70 9.70
C TYR A 91 20.42 -1.89 9.85
N ALA A 92 20.56 -2.43 11.06
CA ALA A 92 21.35 -3.63 11.31
C ALA A 92 20.82 -4.84 10.54
N ALA A 93 19.50 -5.07 10.60
CA ALA A 93 18.82 -6.13 9.84
C ALA A 93 19.05 -5.98 8.33
N ALA A 94 18.95 -4.76 7.79
CA ALA A 94 19.21 -4.49 6.38
C ALA A 94 20.63 -4.90 5.96
N VAL A 95 21.65 -4.59 6.76
CA VAL A 95 23.04 -4.98 6.48
C VAL A 95 23.24 -6.49 6.62
N ARG A 96 22.66 -7.11 7.65
CA ARG A 96 22.73 -8.57 7.87
C ARG A 96 22.10 -9.33 6.70
N GLU A 97 20.85 -9.04 6.39
CA GLU A 97 20.09 -9.70 5.32
C GLU A 97 20.74 -9.46 3.95
N CYS A 98 21.29 -8.26 3.70
CA CYS A 98 22.05 -7.99 2.49
C CYS A 98 23.29 -8.89 2.35
N PHE A 99 23.99 -9.16 3.44
CA PHE A 99 25.13 -10.08 3.42
C PHE A 99 24.69 -11.54 3.28
N GLU A 100 23.66 -11.94 4.02
CA GLU A 100 23.09 -13.29 3.98
C GLU A 100 22.56 -13.64 2.59
N GLU A 101 21.78 -12.77 1.94
CA GLU A 101 21.17 -13.08 0.64
C GLU A 101 22.04 -12.70 -0.57
N ALA A 102 22.66 -11.52 -0.56
CA ALA A 102 23.39 -10.99 -1.72
C ALA A 102 24.92 -11.11 -1.63
N GLY A 103 25.46 -11.49 -0.47
CA GLY A 103 26.90 -11.53 -0.23
C GLY A 103 27.60 -10.18 -0.25
N LEU A 104 26.84 -9.08 -0.15
CA LEU A 104 27.35 -7.72 -0.08
C LEU A 104 27.30 -7.23 1.37
N LEU A 105 28.43 -6.80 1.91
CA LEU A 105 28.56 -6.36 3.30
C LEU A 105 28.88 -4.87 3.37
N PHE A 106 27.96 -4.11 3.96
CA PHE A 106 28.18 -2.72 4.34
C PHE A 106 28.87 -2.68 5.70
N ALA A 107 30.18 -2.88 5.71
CA ALA A 107 31.02 -2.74 6.89
C ALA A 107 32.33 -2.01 6.56
N THR A 108 32.89 -1.32 7.56
CA THR A 108 34.19 -0.68 7.46
C THR A 108 35.24 -1.37 8.31
N GLY A 109 36.49 -1.39 7.82
CA GLY A 109 37.66 -1.74 8.63
C GLY A 109 38.07 -0.63 9.60
N ALA A 110 39.16 -0.85 10.32
CA ALA A 110 39.72 0.12 11.27
C ALA A 110 40.18 1.44 10.61
N ASP A 111 40.48 1.41 9.31
CA ASP A 111 40.84 2.57 8.50
C ASP A 111 39.63 3.37 8.01
N GLY A 112 38.41 2.95 8.37
CA GLY A 112 37.15 3.58 7.96
C GLY A 112 36.75 3.34 6.51
N ARG A 113 37.51 2.53 5.75
CA ARG A 113 37.14 2.13 4.38
C ARG A 113 36.18 0.95 4.40
N LEU A 114 35.28 0.90 3.41
CA LEU A 114 34.43 -0.27 3.20
C LEU A 114 35.31 -1.50 2.93
N VAL A 115 34.90 -2.65 3.49
CA VAL A 115 35.61 -3.92 3.31
C VAL A 115 35.61 -4.34 1.84
N ALA A 116 36.75 -4.80 1.34
CA ALA A 116 36.92 -5.29 -0.02
C ALA A 116 36.83 -6.83 -0.02
N LEU A 117 35.61 -7.36 -0.11
CA LEU A 117 35.36 -8.81 0.00
C LEU A 117 35.91 -9.60 -1.19
N ASP A 118 36.01 -9.01 -2.38
CA ASP A 118 36.56 -9.69 -3.56
C ASP A 118 38.10 -9.85 -3.50
N GLU A 119 38.77 -9.17 -2.58
CA GLU A 119 40.21 -9.30 -2.32
C GLU A 119 40.52 -10.45 -1.34
N LEU A 120 39.50 -11.02 -0.69
CA LEU A 120 39.67 -12.17 0.19
C LEU A 120 39.99 -13.45 -0.61
N PRO A 121 40.63 -14.45 0.03
CA PRO A 121 40.87 -15.74 -0.60
C PRO A 121 39.58 -16.37 -1.18
N PRO A 122 39.68 -17.10 -2.30
CA PRO A 122 38.52 -17.80 -2.87
C PRO A 122 37.80 -18.68 -1.84
N GLY A 123 36.48 -18.56 -1.76
CA GLY A 123 35.65 -19.31 -0.80
C GLY A 123 35.49 -18.65 0.58
N GLU A 124 36.33 -17.68 0.94
CA GLU A 124 36.26 -17.03 2.25
C GLU A 124 34.92 -16.33 2.46
N VAL A 125 34.44 -15.56 1.48
CA VAL A 125 33.12 -14.90 1.56
C VAL A 125 31.99 -15.90 1.80
N ALA A 126 32.03 -17.06 1.17
CA ALA A 126 31.02 -18.11 1.38
C ALA A 126 31.10 -18.68 2.81
N SER A 127 32.31 -18.87 3.34
CA SER A 127 32.54 -19.30 4.73
C SER A 127 32.02 -18.27 5.74
N LEU A 128 32.32 -16.98 5.52
CA LEU A 128 31.86 -15.90 6.39
C LEU A 128 30.32 -15.82 6.41
N ARG A 129 29.68 -15.92 5.23
CA ARG A 129 28.21 -15.96 5.11
C ARG A 129 27.61 -17.17 5.80
N ALA A 130 28.14 -18.36 5.57
CA ALA A 130 27.68 -19.58 6.23
C ALA A 130 27.76 -19.47 7.76
N SER A 131 28.76 -18.75 8.31
CA SER A 131 28.81 -18.50 9.75
C SER A 131 27.70 -17.56 10.22
N VAL A 132 27.30 -16.57 9.42
CA VAL A 132 26.24 -15.63 9.77
C VAL A 132 24.86 -16.29 9.71
N GLU A 133 24.65 -17.21 8.77
CA GLU A 133 23.41 -18.02 8.65
C GLU A 133 23.08 -18.85 9.91
N GLU A 134 24.04 -19.07 10.81
CA GLU A 134 23.80 -19.69 12.12
C GLU A 134 22.82 -18.89 13.00
N GLY A 135 22.64 -17.59 12.69
CA GLY A 135 21.76 -16.68 13.42
C GLY A 135 22.31 -16.27 14.78
N GLY A 136 21.44 -15.67 15.61
CA GLY A 136 21.81 -15.18 16.93
C GLY A 136 22.89 -14.10 16.87
N ASP A 137 23.97 -14.27 17.61
CA ASP A 137 25.11 -13.33 17.70
C ASP A 137 26.22 -13.60 16.67
N ALA A 138 25.99 -14.44 15.66
CA ALA A 138 27.02 -14.81 14.68
C ALA A 138 27.60 -13.60 13.91
N MET A 139 26.75 -12.70 13.40
CA MET A 139 27.17 -11.45 12.75
C MET A 139 27.95 -10.55 13.71
N LEU A 140 27.55 -10.50 14.99
CA LEU A 140 28.28 -9.75 16.01
C LEU A 140 29.70 -10.29 16.15
N ARG A 141 29.85 -11.60 16.40
CA ARG A 141 31.15 -12.28 16.53
C ARG A 141 32.03 -12.11 15.29
N LEU A 142 31.43 -12.16 14.10
CA LEU A 142 32.12 -11.87 12.84
C LEU A 142 32.72 -10.46 12.88
N CYS A 143 31.91 -9.45 13.23
CA CYS A 143 32.39 -8.08 13.36
C CYS A 143 33.50 -7.95 14.41
N GLU A 144 33.38 -8.61 15.57
CA GLU A 144 34.41 -8.54 16.62
C GLU A 144 35.73 -9.16 16.17
N ARG A 145 35.67 -10.33 15.54
CA ARG A 145 36.85 -11.08 15.07
C ARG A 145 37.65 -10.31 14.05
N HIS A 146 36.98 -9.62 13.14
CA HIS A 146 37.64 -8.85 12.07
C HIS A 146 37.83 -7.37 12.40
N GLY A 147 37.37 -6.91 13.58
CA GLY A 147 37.38 -5.49 13.95
C GLY A 147 36.52 -4.62 13.04
N TRP A 148 35.49 -5.21 12.41
CA TRP A 148 34.60 -4.51 11.48
C TRP A 148 33.50 -3.75 12.22
N ARG A 149 33.04 -2.67 11.59
CA ARG A 149 31.88 -1.90 12.02
C ARG A 149 30.86 -1.84 10.90
N LEU A 150 29.58 -2.04 11.19
CA LEU A 150 28.51 -1.96 10.20
C LEU A 150 28.31 -0.51 9.77
N ALA A 151 28.45 -0.25 8.47
CA ALA A 151 28.39 1.06 7.85
C ALA A 151 26.93 1.48 7.59
N VAL A 152 26.12 1.49 8.63
CA VAL A 152 24.68 1.78 8.57
C VAL A 152 24.37 3.20 8.09
N ASP A 153 25.32 4.12 8.26
CA ASP A 153 25.30 5.49 7.72
C ASP A 153 25.35 5.55 6.18
N ARG A 154 25.68 4.44 5.52
CA ARG A 154 25.65 4.30 4.05
C ARG A 154 24.28 3.95 3.51
N LEU A 155 23.33 3.60 4.37
CA LEU A 155 21.95 3.29 4.01
C LEU A 155 21.07 4.53 4.18
N ALA A 156 20.38 4.94 3.13
CA ALA A 156 19.41 6.03 3.19
C ALA A 156 17.99 5.48 3.18
N TYR A 157 17.16 5.88 4.15
CA TYR A 157 15.77 5.45 4.24
C TYR A 157 14.95 5.98 3.05
N PHE A 158 14.24 5.09 2.35
CA PHE A 158 13.67 5.36 1.04
C PHE A 158 12.15 5.13 0.97
N SER A 159 11.64 4.02 1.50
CA SER A 159 10.23 3.66 1.39
C SER A 159 9.75 2.80 2.56
N HIS A 160 8.45 2.82 2.84
CA HIS A 160 7.82 2.05 3.91
C HIS A 160 6.55 1.38 3.40
N TRP A 161 6.52 0.05 3.46
CA TRP A 161 5.38 -0.73 3.02
C TRP A 161 4.81 -1.61 4.11
N LEU A 162 3.49 -1.63 4.23
CA LEU A 162 2.77 -2.60 5.03
C LEU A 162 1.94 -3.49 4.12
N THR A 163 2.12 -4.79 4.28
CA THR A 163 1.34 -5.78 3.53
C THR A 163 -0.16 -5.62 3.84
N PRO A 164 -1.04 -5.60 2.82
CA PRO A 164 -2.48 -5.45 3.01
C PRO A 164 -3.06 -6.45 4.03
N PRO A 165 -4.16 -6.08 4.70
CA PRO A 165 -4.94 -7.04 5.47
C PRO A 165 -5.53 -8.13 4.55
N GLY A 166 -5.95 -9.26 5.13
CA GLY A 166 -6.39 -10.45 4.40
C GLY A 166 -5.27 -11.36 3.86
N MET A 167 -4.04 -10.87 3.76
CA MET A 167 -2.90 -11.68 3.27
C MET A 167 -2.45 -12.75 4.28
N PRO A 168 -1.98 -13.93 3.82
CA PRO A 168 -1.52 -15.02 4.69
C PRO A 168 -0.27 -14.68 5.49
N ARG A 169 0.63 -13.88 4.92
CA ARG A 169 1.83 -13.37 5.58
C ARG A 169 1.84 -11.87 5.44
N ARG A 170 2.13 -11.16 6.53
CA ARG A 170 2.13 -9.69 6.56
C ARG A 170 3.45 -9.18 7.10
N PHE A 171 4.03 -8.24 6.37
CA PHE A 171 5.27 -7.57 6.72
C PHE A 171 5.07 -6.06 6.77
N ASP A 172 5.67 -5.42 7.77
CA ASP A 172 5.93 -3.98 7.87
C ASP A 172 7.40 -3.77 7.49
N THR A 173 7.64 -3.47 6.21
CA THR A 173 8.96 -3.49 5.59
C THR A 173 9.50 -2.08 5.39
N ARG A 174 10.72 -1.83 5.87
CA ARG A 174 11.47 -0.59 5.65
C ARG A 174 12.51 -0.81 4.56
N PHE A 175 12.47 0.04 3.55
CA PHE A 175 13.37 -0.01 2.40
C PHE A 175 14.41 1.09 2.55
N PHE A 176 15.67 0.69 2.44
CA PHE A 176 16.82 1.58 2.38
C PHE A 176 17.42 1.53 0.98
N VAL A 177 18.02 2.61 0.52
CA VAL A 177 18.85 2.63 -0.69
C VAL A 177 20.32 2.80 -0.31
N ALA A 178 21.21 2.10 -1.00
CA ALA A 178 22.64 2.23 -0.83
C ALA A 178 23.36 2.08 -2.17
N LEU A 179 24.52 2.73 -2.31
CA LEU A 179 25.40 2.47 -3.45
C LEU A 179 26.04 1.09 -3.31
N ALA A 180 26.21 0.37 -4.42
CA ALA A 180 26.94 -0.88 -4.44
C ALA A 180 28.34 -0.70 -3.81
N PRO A 181 28.70 -1.50 -2.79
CA PRO A 181 30.01 -1.36 -2.16
C PRO A 181 31.11 -1.72 -3.18
N PRO A 182 32.18 -0.91 -3.28
CA PRO A 182 33.28 -1.20 -4.19
C PRO A 182 34.01 -2.48 -3.79
N ALA A 183 34.66 -3.14 -4.76
CA ALA A 183 35.41 -4.38 -4.54
C ALA A 183 34.58 -5.50 -3.87
N GLN A 184 33.29 -5.57 -4.19
CA GLN A 184 32.41 -6.66 -3.81
C GLN A 184 31.51 -7.04 -4.99
N SER A 185 31.39 -8.33 -5.24
CA SER A 185 30.52 -8.88 -6.28
C SER A 185 29.31 -9.53 -5.64
N ALA A 186 28.11 -9.22 -6.15
CA ALA A 186 26.87 -9.84 -5.69
C ALA A 186 26.90 -11.35 -5.93
N ARG A 187 26.57 -12.12 -4.91
CA ARG A 187 26.55 -13.59 -4.93
C ARG A 187 25.28 -14.05 -4.21
N PRO A 188 24.25 -14.55 -4.91
CA PRO A 188 23.10 -15.15 -4.23
C PRO A 188 23.55 -16.31 -3.33
N ASP A 189 22.78 -16.62 -2.29
CA ASP A 189 23.07 -17.72 -1.34
C ASP A 189 22.91 -19.13 -1.96
N GLY A 190 22.25 -19.22 -3.12
CA GLY A 190 21.99 -20.45 -3.84
C GLY A 190 20.87 -21.31 -3.21
N ARG A 191 20.20 -20.82 -2.16
CA ARG A 191 19.15 -21.55 -1.43
C ARG A 191 17.84 -20.78 -1.41
N GLU A 192 17.85 -19.57 -0.88
CA GLU A 192 16.69 -18.67 -0.88
C GLU A 192 16.62 -17.85 -2.16
N THR A 193 17.78 -17.48 -2.67
CA THR A 193 17.99 -16.75 -3.92
C THR A 193 18.95 -17.53 -4.80
N VAL A 194 18.64 -17.67 -6.08
CA VAL A 194 19.40 -18.55 -6.98
C VAL A 194 20.17 -17.78 -8.05
N GLU A 195 19.75 -16.54 -8.32
CA GLU A 195 20.34 -15.69 -9.34
C GLU A 195 20.33 -14.24 -8.88
N HIS A 196 21.24 -13.45 -9.45
CA HIS A 196 21.22 -12.00 -9.34
C HIS A 196 21.30 -11.37 -10.74
N LEU A 197 20.72 -10.19 -10.87
CA LEU A 197 20.71 -9.40 -12.09
C LEU A 197 20.94 -7.93 -11.72
N TRP A 198 21.85 -7.27 -12.43
CA TRP A 198 21.90 -5.82 -12.47
C TRP A 198 21.07 -5.35 -13.66
N LEU A 199 20.04 -4.56 -13.38
CA LEU A 199 19.10 -4.10 -14.41
C LEU A 199 18.83 -2.62 -14.24
N ARG A 200 18.62 -1.92 -15.35
CA ARG A 200 17.98 -0.60 -15.25
C ARG A 200 16.56 -0.80 -14.72
N PRO A 201 16.03 0.10 -13.87
CA PRO A 201 14.68 -0.06 -13.33
C PRO A 201 13.61 -0.23 -14.43
N ALA A 202 13.74 0.49 -15.55
CA ALA A 202 12.85 0.36 -16.71
C ALA A 202 12.93 -1.04 -17.38
N GLU A 203 14.11 -1.66 -17.42
CA GLU A 203 14.27 -3.01 -17.97
C GLU A 203 13.68 -4.07 -17.05
N ALA A 204 13.76 -3.87 -15.73
CA ALA A 204 13.13 -4.76 -14.76
C ALA A 204 11.59 -4.71 -14.86
N LEU A 205 11.03 -3.55 -15.21
CA LEU A 205 9.59 -3.35 -15.40
C LEU A 205 9.05 -3.88 -16.73
N ASP A 206 9.92 -4.10 -17.72
CA ASP A 206 9.53 -4.55 -19.05
C ASP A 206 8.90 -5.96 -18.98
N SER A 207 7.63 -6.04 -19.39
CA SER A 207 6.89 -7.29 -19.47
C SER A 207 7.57 -8.34 -20.37
N ALA A 208 8.33 -7.92 -21.39
CA ALA A 208 9.05 -8.83 -22.28
C ALA A 208 10.16 -9.61 -21.58
N ARG A 209 10.70 -9.12 -20.45
CA ARG A 209 11.65 -9.87 -19.62
C ARG A 209 11.01 -10.99 -18.81
N GLY A 210 9.69 -10.95 -18.59
CA GLY A 210 8.98 -11.97 -17.82
C GLY A 210 9.36 -12.03 -16.34
N LEU A 211 9.93 -10.96 -15.76
CA LEU A 211 10.21 -10.92 -14.32
C LEU A 211 8.93 -10.92 -13.51
N ARG A 212 8.82 -11.86 -12.57
CA ARG A 212 7.73 -11.90 -11.61
C ARG A 212 7.98 -10.88 -10.51
N LEU A 213 7.35 -9.71 -10.60
CA LEU A 213 7.44 -8.64 -9.62
C LEU A 213 6.18 -8.61 -8.75
N MET A 214 6.35 -8.56 -7.42
CA MET A 214 5.23 -8.21 -6.55
C MET A 214 4.97 -6.70 -6.62
N ASN A 215 3.81 -6.26 -6.14
CA ASN A 215 3.39 -4.86 -6.25
C ASN A 215 4.39 -3.88 -5.63
N VAL A 216 4.98 -4.20 -4.47
CA VAL A 216 5.99 -3.33 -3.84
C VAL A 216 7.23 -3.17 -4.71
N GLN A 217 7.79 -4.25 -5.27
CA GLN A 217 8.94 -4.16 -6.17
C GLN A 217 8.59 -3.35 -7.42
N ARG A 218 7.42 -3.61 -8.02
CA ARG A 218 6.97 -2.84 -9.20
C ARG A 218 6.90 -1.34 -8.90
N ARG A 219 6.24 -0.94 -7.81
CA ARG A 219 6.09 0.49 -7.45
C ARG A 219 7.42 1.15 -7.10
N ILE A 220 8.30 0.44 -6.40
CA ILE A 220 9.65 0.95 -6.12
C ILE A 220 10.45 1.10 -7.42
N LEU A 221 10.42 0.11 -8.32
CA LEU A 221 11.09 0.20 -9.63
C LEU A 221 10.54 1.35 -10.49
N GLU A 222 9.23 1.59 -10.47
CA GLU A 222 8.61 2.75 -11.14
C GLU A 222 9.17 4.08 -10.61
N GLN A 223 9.33 4.20 -9.29
CA GLN A 223 9.96 5.36 -8.67
C GLN A 223 11.45 5.46 -9.05
N LEU A 224 12.18 4.34 -9.00
CA LEU A 224 13.60 4.29 -9.33
C LEU A 224 13.88 4.64 -10.80
N ALA A 225 12.97 4.30 -11.72
CA ALA A 225 13.07 4.64 -13.13
C ALA A 225 13.08 6.16 -13.40
N GLY A 226 12.65 6.97 -12.43
CA GLY A 226 12.72 8.42 -12.49
C GLY A 226 14.11 9.02 -12.22
N PHE A 227 15.05 8.25 -11.66
CA PHE A 227 16.41 8.75 -11.37
C PHE A 227 17.37 8.47 -12.52
N ARG A 228 18.31 9.41 -12.73
CA ARG A 228 19.30 9.33 -13.82
C ARG A 228 20.58 8.60 -13.39
N SER A 229 20.96 8.73 -12.13
CA SER A 229 22.16 8.13 -11.55
C SER A 229 21.88 7.54 -10.17
N ALA A 230 22.75 6.63 -9.74
CA ALA A 230 22.73 6.06 -8.40
C ALA A 230 22.92 7.15 -7.31
N ALA A 231 23.74 8.17 -7.60
CA ALA A 231 23.93 9.31 -6.71
C ALA A 231 22.64 10.15 -6.57
N ASP A 232 21.98 10.49 -7.69
CA ASP A 232 20.71 11.23 -7.69
C ASP A 232 19.66 10.51 -6.83
N CYS A 233 19.60 9.18 -6.93
CA CYS A 233 18.69 8.35 -6.14
C CYS A 233 19.02 8.38 -4.64
N LEU A 234 20.30 8.21 -4.28
CA LEU A 234 20.75 8.24 -2.89
C LEU A 234 20.53 9.62 -2.24
N ASP A 235 20.83 10.69 -2.95
CA ASP A 235 20.66 12.06 -2.47
C ASP A 235 19.18 12.40 -2.28
N HIS A 236 18.30 11.95 -3.20
CA HIS A 236 16.86 12.04 -3.00
C HIS A 236 16.42 11.35 -1.70
N ALA A 237 16.84 10.10 -1.47
CA ALA A 237 16.49 9.35 -0.27
C ALA A 237 16.95 10.03 1.03
N ARG A 238 18.14 10.65 1.01
CA ARG A 238 18.67 11.44 2.13
C ARG A 238 17.89 12.73 2.37
N GLY A 239 17.37 13.34 1.31
CA GLY A 239 16.57 14.58 1.38
C GLY A 239 15.10 14.36 1.75
N LEU A 240 14.60 13.13 1.76
CA LEU A 240 13.22 12.84 2.19
C LEU A 240 13.03 13.21 3.67
N GLY A 241 12.04 14.07 3.96
CA GLY A 241 11.59 14.35 5.31
C GLY A 241 10.91 13.11 5.93
N GLU A 242 9.58 13.13 6.02
CA GLU A 242 8.82 11.95 6.47
C GLU A 242 8.59 10.97 5.31
N VAL A 243 8.80 9.68 5.55
CA VAL A 243 8.49 8.60 4.61
C VAL A 243 7.17 7.96 5.02
N ALA A 244 6.08 8.33 4.34
CA ALA A 244 4.75 7.83 4.65
C ALA A 244 4.62 6.32 4.40
N ARG A 245 3.88 5.63 5.27
CA ARG A 245 3.55 4.22 5.11
C ARG A 245 2.62 4.00 3.92
N VAL A 246 3.06 3.19 2.97
CA VAL A 246 2.23 2.68 1.88
C VAL A 246 1.60 1.35 2.29
N MET A 247 0.27 1.30 2.41
CA MET A 247 -0.46 0.05 2.63
C MET A 247 -1.51 -0.12 1.53
N PRO A 248 -1.27 -0.93 0.50
CA PRO A 248 -2.28 -1.23 -0.51
C PRO A 248 -3.52 -1.90 0.10
N ARG A 249 -4.60 -1.90 -0.66
CA ARG A 249 -5.77 -2.77 -0.46
C ARG A 249 -5.81 -3.85 -1.54
N ILE A 250 -6.58 -4.91 -1.34
CA ILE A 250 -6.84 -5.91 -2.38
C ILE A 250 -8.29 -5.78 -2.81
N ALA A 251 -8.51 -5.64 -4.11
CA ALA A 251 -9.84 -5.55 -4.68
C ALA A 251 -10.00 -6.45 -5.90
N GLN A 252 -11.26 -6.67 -6.27
CA GLN A 252 -11.67 -7.47 -7.41
C GLN A 252 -12.20 -6.59 -8.54
N GLY A 253 -12.13 -7.08 -9.76
CA GLY A 253 -12.71 -6.45 -10.94
C GLY A 253 -12.63 -7.38 -12.16
N PRO A 254 -12.91 -6.86 -13.37
CA PRO A 254 -12.96 -7.68 -14.59
C PRO A 254 -11.69 -8.49 -14.87
N GLY A 255 -10.52 -7.94 -14.54
CA GLY A 255 -9.22 -8.60 -14.67
C GLY A 255 -8.81 -9.52 -13.51
N GLY A 256 -9.74 -9.86 -12.61
CA GLY A 256 -9.46 -10.65 -11.41
C GLY A 256 -9.02 -9.80 -10.22
N ARG A 257 -8.34 -10.41 -9.24
CA ARG A 257 -7.88 -9.73 -8.01
C ARG A 257 -6.58 -8.97 -8.24
N ARG A 258 -6.49 -7.73 -7.74
CA ARG A 258 -5.23 -6.97 -7.75
C ARG A 258 -5.08 -6.07 -6.52
N PRO A 259 -3.85 -5.65 -6.20
CA PRO A 259 -3.60 -4.54 -5.28
C PRO A 259 -4.13 -3.21 -5.82
N VAL A 260 -4.64 -2.38 -4.93
CA VAL A 260 -5.04 -0.97 -5.15
C VAL A 260 -4.22 -0.13 -4.18
N ASN A 261 -3.38 0.75 -4.72
CA ASN A 261 -2.44 1.54 -3.94
C ASN A 261 -3.07 2.86 -3.47
N PRO A 262 -2.56 3.47 -2.39
CA PRO A 262 -2.92 4.83 -2.02
C PRO A 262 -2.83 5.78 -3.23
N GLY A 263 -3.82 6.67 -3.37
CA GLY A 263 -3.95 7.59 -4.51
C GLY A 263 -4.70 7.02 -5.71
N GLU A 264 -4.93 5.71 -5.80
CA GLU A 264 -5.85 5.16 -6.81
C GLU A 264 -7.31 5.50 -6.46
N PRO A 265 -8.19 5.79 -7.44
CA PRO A 265 -9.56 6.27 -7.17
C PRO A 265 -10.40 5.41 -6.22
N ALA A 266 -10.23 4.09 -6.26
CA ALA A 266 -11.00 3.16 -5.43
C ALA A 266 -10.44 2.99 -4.00
N TYR A 267 -9.23 3.48 -3.72
CA TYR A 267 -8.49 3.14 -2.52
C TYR A 267 -9.22 3.52 -1.23
N GLU A 268 -9.80 4.71 -1.18
CA GLU A 268 -10.48 5.23 0.01
C GLU A 268 -11.78 4.47 0.27
N GLU A 269 -12.60 4.24 -0.77
CA GLU A 269 -13.80 3.40 -0.67
C GLU A 269 -13.46 1.99 -0.16
N ILE A 270 -12.45 1.34 -0.74
CA ILE A 270 -12.05 0.00 -0.30
C ILE A 270 -11.55 0.02 1.15
N SER A 271 -10.82 1.07 1.54
CA SER A 271 -10.34 1.21 2.92
C SER A 271 -11.46 1.40 3.94
N LEU A 272 -12.59 2.01 3.53
CA LEU A 272 -13.78 2.16 4.35
C LEU A 272 -14.56 0.84 4.44
N ILE A 273 -14.87 0.24 3.28
CA ILE A 273 -15.81 -0.87 3.23
C ILE A 273 -15.12 -2.18 3.62
N ASP A 274 -13.85 -2.37 3.26
CA ASP A 274 -13.07 -3.61 3.45
C ASP A 274 -11.81 -3.38 4.30
N PRO A 275 -11.98 -2.97 5.58
CA PRO A 275 -10.84 -2.69 6.45
C PRO A 275 -10.01 -3.94 6.74
N ASP A 276 -10.63 -5.13 6.75
CA ASP A 276 -10.02 -6.41 7.12
C ASP A 276 -9.46 -7.21 5.93
N GLY A 277 -9.64 -6.72 4.69
CA GLY A 277 -9.09 -7.33 3.49
C GLY A 277 -9.76 -8.65 3.09
N GLN A 278 -11.07 -8.78 3.31
CA GLN A 278 -11.89 -9.91 2.84
C GLN A 278 -12.10 -9.89 1.31
N CYS A 279 -11.58 -8.87 0.62
CA CYS A 279 -11.53 -8.73 -0.83
C CYS A 279 -12.92 -8.54 -1.45
N HIS A 280 -13.79 -7.77 -0.78
CA HIS A 280 -15.13 -7.44 -1.28
C HIS A 280 -15.17 -6.10 -2.03
N GLY A 281 -14.14 -5.27 -1.88
CA GLY A 281 -13.99 -4.04 -2.64
C GLY A 281 -13.81 -4.24 -4.14
N ARG A 282 -14.13 -3.20 -4.91
CA ARG A 282 -13.96 -3.15 -6.37
C ARG A 282 -12.95 -2.08 -6.75
N TYR A 283 -12.04 -2.37 -7.67
CA TYR A 283 -11.11 -1.36 -8.20
C TYR A 283 -11.64 -0.66 -9.46
N GLU A 284 -12.75 -1.15 -10.00
CA GLU A 284 -13.40 -0.61 -11.19
C GLU A 284 -14.91 -0.66 -10.98
N LEU A 285 -15.58 0.43 -11.37
CA LEU A 285 -17.03 0.48 -11.43
C LEU A 285 -17.49 -0.02 -12.80
N THR A 286 -18.48 -0.90 -12.82
CA THR A 286 -19.05 -1.45 -14.06
C THR A 286 -20.56 -1.21 -14.12
N PRO A 287 -21.17 -1.13 -15.31
CA PRO A 287 -22.63 -1.08 -15.45
C PRO A 287 -23.32 -2.21 -14.67
N GLY A 288 -24.38 -1.88 -13.93
CA GLY A 288 -25.14 -2.81 -13.10
C GLY A 288 -24.46 -3.19 -11.78
N LEU A 289 -23.29 -2.62 -11.46
CA LEU A 289 -22.58 -2.93 -10.22
C LEU A 289 -23.36 -2.42 -9.00
N VAL A 290 -23.81 -3.36 -8.17
CA VAL A 290 -24.43 -3.11 -6.87
C VAL A 290 -23.37 -3.29 -5.78
N MET A 291 -23.17 -2.26 -4.95
CA MET A 291 -22.20 -2.28 -3.86
C MET A 291 -22.86 -1.81 -2.58
N ARG A 292 -22.86 -2.67 -1.56
CA ARG A 292 -23.18 -2.26 -0.19
C ARG A 292 -21.96 -1.53 0.37
N LEU A 293 -22.11 -0.24 0.64
CA LEU A 293 -21.06 0.64 1.13
C LEU A 293 -21.05 0.72 2.66
N SER A 294 -22.20 0.52 3.28
CA SER A 294 -22.37 0.43 4.73
C SER A 294 -23.63 -0.39 5.04
N PRO A 295 -23.96 -0.65 6.32
CA PRO A 295 -25.27 -1.19 6.68
C PRO A 295 -26.42 -0.33 6.13
N ARG A 296 -26.23 1.00 6.02
CA ARG A 296 -27.29 1.93 5.59
C ARG A 296 -27.29 2.31 4.12
N VAL A 297 -26.19 2.06 3.39
CA VAL A 297 -25.99 2.62 2.06
C VAL A 297 -25.67 1.53 1.05
N VAL A 298 -26.46 1.48 -0.04
CA VAL A 298 -26.20 0.63 -1.21
C VAL A 298 -26.11 1.49 -2.46
N ARG A 299 -24.99 1.41 -3.19
CA ARG A 299 -24.82 2.06 -4.49
C ARG A 299 -25.20 1.11 -5.61
N VAL A 300 -25.89 1.63 -6.63
CA VAL A 300 -26.08 0.98 -7.93
C VAL A 300 -25.43 1.86 -9.00
N THR A 301 -24.55 1.26 -9.81
CA THR A 301 -23.83 1.96 -10.88
C THR A 301 -24.47 1.66 -12.23
N ALA A 302 -24.67 2.66 -13.08
CA ALA A 302 -25.20 2.47 -14.43
C ALA A 302 -24.59 3.41 -15.48
N PRO A 303 -24.77 3.10 -16.77
CA PRO A 303 -24.42 4.03 -17.85
C PRO A 303 -25.27 5.31 -17.78
N GLY A 304 -24.65 6.46 -18.00
CA GLY A 304 -25.30 7.75 -18.16
C GLY A 304 -24.73 8.52 -19.35
N ALA A 305 -25.33 9.67 -19.68
CA ALA A 305 -25.02 10.48 -20.87
C ALA A 305 -23.55 10.98 -20.97
N GLY A 306 -22.78 10.89 -19.88
CA GLY A 306 -21.37 11.33 -19.83
C GLY A 306 -20.44 10.33 -19.13
N GLY A 307 -20.83 9.07 -19.01
CA GLY A 307 -20.09 8.03 -18.29
C GLY A 307 -20.94 7.33 -17.23
N LEU A 308 -20.29 6.59 -16.33
CA LEU A 308 -21.00 5.88 -15.26
C LEU A 308 -21.58 6.84 -14.23
N VAL A 309 -22.78 6.56 -13.77
CA VAL A 309 -23.51 7.31 -12.73
C VAL A 309 -23.90 6.40 -11.58
N ASN A 310 -24.04 6.99 -10.40
CA ASN A 310 -24.37 6.31 -9.17
C ASN A 310 -25.76 6.70 -8.68
N SER A 311 -26.54 5.70 -8.30
CA SER A 311 -27.76 5.86 -7.49
C SER A 311 -27.53 5.23 -6.12
N TYR A 312 -28.19 5.76 -5.08
CA TYR A 312 -27.97 5.29 -3.71
C TYR A 312 -29.27 4.96 -3.00
N PHE A 313 -29.39 3.74 -2.49
CA PHE A 313 -30.40 3.37 -1.51
C PHE A 313 -29.89 3.69 -0.11
N ILE A 314 -30.70 4.39 0.68
CA ILE A 314 -30.44 4.78 2.07
C ILE A 314 -31.54 4.22 2.97
N GLY A 315 -31.17 3.60 4.09
CA GLY A 315 -32.12 3.08 5.10
C GLY A 315 -31.43 2.17 6.11
N ASP A 316 -32.02 1.93 7.28
CA ASP A 316 -31.41 1.11 8.35
C ASP A 316 -31.64 -0.41 8.24
N GLY A 317 -32.39 -0.86 7.23
CA GLY A 317 -32.75 -2.27 7.04
C GLY A 317 -33.90 -2.78 7.93
N GLN A 318 -34.48 -1.93 8.81
CA GLN A 318 -35.64 -2.26 9.63
C GLN A 318 -36.94 -1.57 9.16
N GLY A 319 -36.85 -0.66 8.20
CA GLY A 319 -38.00 0.06 7.65
C GLY A 319 -37.90 0.38 6.16
N GLU A 320 -38.45 1.54 5.80
CA GLU A 320 -38.52 2.03 4.43
C GLU A 320 -37.19 2.67 4.00
N TRP A 321 -36.89 2.55 2.72
CA TRP A 321 -35.69 3.07 2.09
C TRP A 321 -35.99 4.34 1.27
N ALA A 322 -34.98 5.19 1.12
CA ALA A 322 -34.96 6.28 0.16
C ALA A 322 -33.98 5.96 -0.98
N LEU A 323 -34.34 6.34 -2.21
CA LEU A 323 -33.50 6.22 -3.40
C LEU A 323 -33.06 7.62 -3.86
N ILE A 324 -31.76 7.87 -3.84
CA ILE A 324 -31.15 9.10 -4.36
C ILE A 324 -30.72 8.87 -5.81
N ASP A 325 -31.06 9.83 -6.68
CA ASP A 325 -30.66 9.92 -8.09
C ASP A 325 -30.95 8.62 -8.88
N ALA A 326 -32.23 8.23 -8.99
CA ALA A 326 -32.69 7.06 -9.74
C ALA A 326 -32.34 7.05 -11.25
N CYS A 327 -31.61 8.06 -11.75
CA CYS A 327 -31.21 8.29 -13.15
C CYS A 327 -32.32 7.97 -14.17
N PRO A 328 -33.24 8.92 -14.44
CA PRO A 328 -34.38 8.69 -15.32
C PRO A 328 -33.97 8.35 -16.76
N GLY A 329 -34.68 7.40 -17.39
CA GLY A 329 -34.63 7.18 -18.84
C GLY A 329 -33.94 5.90 -19.31
N ASP A 330 -33.20 5.19 -18.45
CA ASP A 330 -32.63 3.88 -18.77
C ASP A 330 -33.46 2.74 -18.15
N ARG A 331 -34.15 1.96 -18.99
CA ARG A 331 -34.94 0.80 -18.55
C ARG A 331 -34.08 -0.29 -17.93
N ALA A 332 -32.84 -0.47 -18.39
CA ALA A 332 -31.95 -1.49 -17.83
C ALA A 332 -31.53 -1.09 -16.42
N HIS A 333 -31.15 0.18 -16.19
CA HIS A 333 -30.87 0.69 -14.85
C HIS A 333 -32.08 0.61 -13.92
N ALA A 334 -33.26 1.01 -14.39
CA ALA A 334 -34.49 0.91 -13.60
C ALA A 334 -34.76 -0.54 -13.16
N ALA A 335 -34.53 -1.52 -14.04
CA ALA A 335 -34.65 -2.93 -13.70
C ALA A 335 -33.63 -3.36 -12.63
N VAL A 336 -32.38 -2.91 -12.72
CA VAL A 336 -31.35 -3.19 -11.70
C VAL A 336 -31.72 -2.54 -10.36
N LEU A 337 -32.19 -1.29 -10.36
CA LEU A 337 -32.64 -0.60 -9.15
C LEU A 337 -33.77 -1.37 -8.46
N VAL A 338 -34.80 -1.79 -9.21
CA VAL A 338 -35.91 -2.58 -8.66
C VAL A 338 -35.43 -3.92 -8.11
N ALA A 339 -34.55 -4.62 -8.84
CA ALA A 339 -34.03 -5.92 -8.41
C ALA A 339 -33.07 -5.83 -7.21
N SER A 340 -32.45 -4.67 -7.00
CA SER A 340 -31.41 -4.45 -5.98
C SER A 340 -31.89 -3.67 -4.77
N ALA A 341 -33.16 -3.24 -4.76
CA ALA A 341 -33.77 -2.52 -3.65
C ALA A 341 -33.68 -3.38 -2.37
N PRO A 342 -33.02 -2.90 -1.30
CA PRO A 342 -32.87 -3.71 -0.09
C PRO A 342 -34.18 -3.90 0.70
N GLY A 343 -35.20 -3.09 0.40
CA GLY A 343 -36.53 -3.10 1.01
C GLY A 343 -37.49 -2.15 0.29
N PRO A 344 -38.70 -1.92 0.84
CA PRO A 344 -39.67 -0.99 0.26
C PRO A 344 -39.10 0.42 0.14
N VAL A 345 -39.15 1.00 -1.06
CA VAL A 345 -38.66 2.36 -1.33
C VAL A 345 -39.84 3.32 -1.28
N ARG A 346 -39.87 4.21 -0.29
CA ARG A 346 -40.95 5.20 -0.12
C ARG A 346 -40.61 6.55 -0.74
N TRP A 347 -39.33 6.91 -0.78
CA TRP A 347 -38.90 8.20 -1.31
C TRP A 347 -37.93 8.01 -2.47
N THR A 348 -38.13 8.80 -3.52
CA THR A 348 -37.13 9.01 -4.59
C THR A 348 -36.73 10.47 -4.56
N LEU A 349 -35.45 10.73 -4.31
CA LEU A 349 -34.85 12.04 -4.18
C LEU A 349 -33.95 12.30 -5.40
N ALA A 350 -33.96 13.53 -5.92
CA ALA A 350 -33.10 13.94 -7.02
C ALA A 350 -32.34 15.21 -6.63
N ILE A 351 -31.01 15.20 -6.77
CA ILE A 351 -30.12 16.32 -6.41
C ILE A 351 -30.14 17.42 -7.51
N ARG A 352 -31.25 17.56 -8.25
CA ARG A 352 -31.40 18.49 -9.38
C ARG A 352 -32.81 18.93 -9.72
N ALA A 353 -33.83 18.30 -9.14
CA ALA A 353 -35.19 18.77 -9.35
C ALA A 353 -35.44 19.95 -8.40
N PRO A 354 -36.17 21.00 -8.81
CA PRO A 354 -36.70 21.96 -7.86
C PRO A 354 -37.54 21.18 -6.85
N ALA A 355 -37.06 21.09 -5.62
CA ALA A 355 -37.78 20.42 -4.56
C ALA A 355 -38.83 21.40 -4.01
N PRO A 356 -40.05 20.94 -3.67
CA PRO A 356 -40.92 21.74 -2.80
C PRO A 356 -40.18 22.08 -1.49
N LEU A 357 -40.69 23.06 -0.74
CA LEU A 357 -40.24 23.36 0.63
C LEU A 357 -40.51 22.14 1.53
N LEU A 358 -39.65 21.13 1.43
CA LEU A 358 -39.49 20.07 2.42
C LEU A 358 -38.76 20.66 3.62
N ASP A 359 -39.04 20.10 4.80
CA ASP A 359 -38.23 20.32 5.99
C ASP A 359 -36.74 20.12 5.65
N GLU A 360 -35.87 20.91 6.30
CA GLU A 360 -34.41 20.80 6.10
C GLU A 360 -33.86 19.42 6.44
N ARG A 361 -34.67 18.56 7.07
CA ARG A 361 -34.33 17.20 7.47
C ARG A 361 -35.47 16.25 7.12
N LEU A 362 -35.13 15.13 6.49
CA LEU A 362 -36.02 14.01 6.23
C LEU A 362 -35.60 12.82 7.09
N ALA A 363 -36.45 12.43 8.04
CA ALA A 363 -36.22 11.29 8.93
C ALA A 363 -37.05 10.07 8.50
N PHE A 364 -36.41 8.91 8.38
CA PHE A 364 -37.05 7.66 7.99
C PHE A 364 -36.17 6.48 8.35
N GLY A 365 -36.77 5.35 8.78
CA GLY A 365 -36.05 4.09 9.01
C GLY A 365 -34.68 4.29 9.67
N GLY A 366 -34.66 4.91 10.87
CA GLY A 366 -33.44 5.14 11.66
C GLY A 366 -32.38 6.05 11.04
N CYS A 367 -32.68 6.72 9.92
CA CYS A 367 -31.79 7.60 9.18
C CYS A 367 -32.33 9.03 9.14
N THR A 368 -31.41 9.99 9.10
CA THR A 368 -31.70 11.41 8.95
C THR A 368 -30.94 11.97 7.75
N LEU A 369 -31.66 12.33 6.70
CA LEU A 369 -31.10 13.07 5.56
C LEU A 369 -31.30 14.56 5.76
N ARG A 370 -30.22 15.31 5.96
CA ARG A 370 -30.23 16.78 5.96
C ARG A 370 -30.06 17.31 4.54
N LEU A 371 -31.00 18.15 4.10
CA LEU A 371 -31.01 18.78 2.78
C LEU A 371 -30.15 20.04 2.83
N LEU A 372 -29.09 20.09 2.04
CA LEU A 372 -28.22 21.26 1.92
C LEU A 372 -28.50 21.97 0.60
N ARG A 373 -28.71 23.28 0.67
CA ARG A 373 -29.05 24.15 -0.46
C ARG A 373 -27.88 25.09 -0.75
N THR A 374 -27.68 25.43 -2.01
CA THR A 374 -26.69 26.46 -2.38
C THR A 374 -27.19 27.84 -1.95
N ALA A 375 -26.31 28.69 -1.43
CA ALA A 375 -26.66 30.07 -1.04
C ALA A 375 -27.26 30.88 -2.19
N ASP A 376 -26.80 30.63 -3.43
CA ASP A 376 -27.16 31.41 -4.62
C ASP A 376 -28.44 30.91 -5.32
N GLN A 377 -28.90 29.68 -5.01
CA GLN A 377 -30.13 29.08 -5.56
C GLN A 377 -30.92 28.34 -4.46
N PRO A 378 -31.72 29.03 -3.65
CA PRO A 378 -32.41 28.42 -2.51
C PRO A 378 -33.44 27.35 -2.89
N HIS A 379 -33.86 27.28 -4.15
CA HIS A 379 -34.80 26.27 -4.66
C HIS A 379 -34.11 25.02 -5.24
N SER A 380 -32.79 25.04 -5.39
CA SER A 380 -31.98 23.92 -5.92
C SER A 380 -31.35 23.15 -4.75
N LEU A 381 -31.65 21.85 -4.67
CA LEU A 381 -31.01 20.96 -3.71
C LEU A 381 -29.57 20.72 -4.17
N ALA A 382 -28.60 21.11 -3.33
CA ALA A 382 -27.18 21.05 -3.68
C ALA A 382 -26.57 19.68 -3.32
N CYS A 383 -26.84 19.23 -2.09
CA CYS A 383 -26.31 17.98 -1.52
C CYS A 383 -27.29 17.41 -0.48
N LEU A 384 -27.15 16.12 -0.18
CA LEU A 384 -27.85 15.45 0.92
C LEU A 384 -26.81 14.90 1.89
N LEU A 385 -26.94 15.19 3.19
CA LEU A 385 -26.07 14.61 4.22
C LEU A 385 -26.83 13.53 4.98
N LEU A 386 -26.33 12.30 4.99
CA LEU A 386 -26.72 11.28 5.95
C LEU A 386 -25.99 11.55 7.26
N GLU A 387 -26.71 12.03 8.27
CA GLU A 387 -26.11 12.50 9.53
C GLU A 387 -25.43 11.36 10.31
N GLU A 388 -26.03 10.16 10.32
CA GLU A 388 -25.55 9.01 11.08
C GLU A 388 -24.21 8.46 10.59
N GLU A 389 -23.89 8.65 9.31
CA GLU A 389 -22.63 8.18 8.70
C GLU A 389 -21.75 9.35 8.23
N ARG A 390 -22.18 10.60 8.47
CA ARG A 390 -21.51 11.83 8.02
C ARG A 390 -21.12 11.75 6.53
N LEU A 391 -22.01 11.14 5.73
CA LEU A 391 -21.82 10.84 4.32
C LEU A 391 -22.63 11.80 3.46
N LEU A 392 -21.94 12.57 2.62
CA LEU A 392 -22.54 13.60 1.78
C LEU A 392 -22.71 13.12 0.34
N PHE A 393 -23.95 13.08 -0.14
CA PHE A 393 -24.29 12.80 -1.54
C PHE A 393 -24.26 14.09 -2.33
N TYR A 394 -23.49 14.11 -3.42
CA TYR A 394 -23.27 15.30 -4.24
C TYR A 394 -23.04 14.94 -5.70
N ARG A 395 -23.18 15.90 -6.62
CA ARG A 395 -22.87 15.68 -8.04
C ARG A 395 -21.62 16.39 -8.52
N ASP A 396 -21.42 17.65 -8.13
CA ASP A 396 -20.34 18.49 -8.66
C ASP A 396 -19.22 18.66 -7.60
N PRO A 397 -17.97 18.27 -7.89
CA PRO A 397 -16.85 18.40 -6.96
C PRO A 397 -16.48 19.86 -6.60
N ASP A 398 -16.99 20.87 -7.31
CA ASP A 398 -16.57 22.27 -7.14
C ASP A 398 -17.18 22.99 -5.92
N GLN A 399 -17.53 22.28 -4.84
CA GLN A 399 -18.07 22.88 -3.60
C GLN A 399 -17.39 22.42 -2.29
N PRO A 400 -16.06 22.46 -2.18
CA PRO A 400 -15.34 22.01 -0.98
C PRO A 400 -15.71 22.77 0.30
N SER A 401 -16.08 24.06 0.20
CA SER A 401 -16.53 24.87 1.34
C SER A 401 -17.86 24.36 1.93
N LEU A 402 -18.76 23.84 1.09
CA LEU A 402 -20.02 23.25 1.53
C LEU A 402 -19.78 21.94 2.28
N PHE A 403 -18.80 21.15 1.83
CA PHE A 403 -18.48 19.85 2.42
C PHE A 403 -17.94 20.00 3.84
N ALA A 404 -17.01 20.94 4.03
CA ALA A 404 -16.44 21.26 5.34
C ALA A 404 -17.49 21.83 6.29
N ALA A 405 -18.33 22.77 5.83
CA ALA A 405 -19.40 23.36 6.64
C ALA A 405 -20.48 22.35 7.05
N ALA A 406 -20.70 21.31 6.24
CA ALA A 406 -21.65 20.25 6.54
C ALA A 406 -21.17 19.27 7.63
N GLY A 407 -19.87 19.25 7.96
CA GLY A 407 -19.30 18.27 8.89
C GLY A 407 -19.20 16.84 8.31
N ALA A 408 -19.20 16.71 6.98
CA ALA A 408 -19.06 15.43 6.29
C ALA A 408 -17.65 14.83 6.51
N GLU A 409 -17.57 13.51 6.65
CA GLU A 409 -16.30 12.77 6.64
C GLU A 409 -16.07 12.05 5.31
N TRP A 410 -17.16 11.71 4.63
CA TRP A 410 -17.16 10.97 3.38
C TRP A 410 -18.03 11.66 2.34
N LEU A 411 -17.61 11.55 1.09
CA LEU A 411 -18.28 12.10 -0.07
C LEU A 411 -18.72 10.95 -0.99
N ALA A 412 -20.01 10.90 -1.29
CA ALA A 412 -20.65 9.96 -2.21
C ALA A 412 -21.02 10.68 -3.51
N PRO A 413 -20.15 10.62 -4.55
CA PRO A 413 -20.38 11.35 -5.78
C PRO A 413 -21.43 10.67 -6.65
N ALA A 414 -22.16 11.46 -7.43
CA ALA A 414 -23.05 10.95 -8.48
C ALA A 414 -22.29 10.17 -9.59
N SER A 415 -20.96 10.19 -9.61
CA SER A 415 -20.10 9.38 -10.48
C SER A 415 -18.76 9.08 -9.80
N GLY A 416 -18.31 7.82 -9.88
CA GLY A 416 -17.04 7.38 -9.30
C GLY A 416 -17.16 6.77 -7.89
N PHE A 417 -16.02 6.54 -7.26
CA PHE A 417 -15.91 5.93 -5.93
C PHE A 417 -16.18 6.93 -4.80
N LEU A 418 -16.52 6.43 -3.61
CA LEU A 418 -16.49 7.23 -2.39
C LEU A 418 -15.11 7.85 -2.18
N ARG A 419 -15.10 9.05 -1.60
CA ARG A 419 -13.87 9.77 -1.25
C ARG A 419 -13.95 10.30 0.18
N ARG A 420 -12.81 10.50 0.81
CA ARG A 420 -12.70 11.22 2.07
C ARG A 420 -12.89 12.72 1.82
N ALA A 421 -13.63 13.39 2.71
CA ALA A 421 -13.97 14.81 2.60
C ALA A 421 -12.78 15.75 2.85
#